data_AF-A0A2E6H597-F1
#
_entry.id   AF-A0A2E6H597-F1
#
_cell.length_a   1.000
_cell.length_b   1.000
_cell.length_c   1.000
_cell.angle_alpha   90.00
_cell.angle_beta   90.00
_cell.angle_gamma   90.00
#
_symmetry.space_group_name_H-M   'P 1'
#
loop_
_entity.id
_entity.type
_entity.pdbx_description
1 polymer ?
#
loop_
_entity_poly.entity_id
_entity_poly.type
_entity_poly.pdbx_seq_one_letter_code
_entity_poly.pdbx_strand_id
1 'polypeptide(L)'
;MLERKVKQKYIKELTATFEAFEYSLQIPKNLGCTWELVATNLSGQRNYAVIFAPRIDGQRNNIRITQKKVDDSTRVVVVTEEELNQVEIEKSEEDGYALVSLAEMNRFGVEMIEARLRDSQSGKEISEEELDVLTSTKEKIF
;
A
#
# COMPACT_ATOMS: atom_id res chain seq x y z
N MET A 1 6.62 1.67 -21.03
CA MET A 1 6.16 2.89 -20.35
C MET A 1 4.90 2.49 -19.60
N LEU A 2 4.91 2.45 -18.27
CA LEU A 2 3.70 2.07 -17.53
C LEU A 2 2.62 3.10 -17.83
N GLU A 3 1.47 2.68 -18.33
CA GLU A 3 0.39 3.61 -18.67
C GLU A 3 -0.01 4.39 -17.41
N ARG A 4 -0.05 5.72 -17.50
CA ARG A 4 -0.36 6.61 -16.37
C ARG A 4 -1.64 6.20 -15.61
N LYS A 5 -2.60 5.60 -16.31
CA LYS A 5 -3.85 5.06 -15.75
C LYS A 5 -3.61 3.88 -14.80
N VAL A 6 -2.72 2.97 -15.19
CA VAL A 6 -2.34 1.78 -14.41
C VAL A 6 -1.69 2.23 -13.10
N LYS A 7 -0.71 3.14 -13.18
CA LYS A 7 -0.06 3.71 -11.98
C LYS A 7 -1.06 4.42 -11.04
N GLN A 8 -2.03 5.16 -11.59
CA GLN A 8 -3.06 5.81 -10.78
C GLN A 8 -4.00 4.82 -10.09
N LYS A 9 -4.36 3.72 -10.75
CA LYS A 9 -5.16 2.65 -10.16
C LYS A 9 -4.44 2.06 -8.94
N TYR A 10 -3.16 1.74 -9.07
CA TYR A 10 -2.38 1.18 -7.98
C TYR A 10 -2.17 2.14 -6.81
N ILE A 11 -1.93 3.43 -7.09
CA ILE A 11 -1.87 4.42 -6.02
C ILE A 11 -3.18 4.44 -5.23
N LYS A 12 -4.34 4.34 -5.88
CA LYS A 12 -5.63 4.27 -5.18
C LYS A 12 -5.79 3.01 -4.34
N GLU A 13 -5.39 1.84 -4.86
CA GLU A 13 -5.43 0.58 -4.11
C GLU A 13 -4.53 0.65 -2.87
N LEU A 14 -3.29 1.11 -3.02
CA LEU A 14 -2.36 1.29 -1.92
C LEU A 14 -2.87 2.32 -0.89
N THR A 15 -3.44 3.44 -1.37
CA THR A 15 -4.06 4.44 -0.51
C THR A 15 -5.14 3.81 0.37
N ALA A 16 -6.07 3.06 -0.21
CA ALA A 16 -7.13 2.40 0.55
C ALA A 16 -6.59 1.41 1.59
N THR A 17 -5.57 0.63 1.23
CA THR A 17 -4.91 -0.28 2.18
C THR A 17 -4.30 0.48 3.35
N PHE A 18 -3.44 1.48 3.10
CA PHE A 18 -2.79 2.22 4.18
C PHE A 18 -3.78 3.00 5.06
N GLU A 19 -4.83 3.57 4.49
CA GLU A 19 -5.90 4.23 5.25
C GLU A 19 -6.66 3.23 6.16
N ALA A 20 -6.84 1.98 5.71
CA ALA A 20 -7.39 0.91 6.53
C ALA A 20 -6.49 0.54 7.73
N PHE A 21 -5.22 0.96 7.74
CA PHE A 21 -4.32 0.86 8.89
C PHE A 21 -4.15 2.19 9.65
N GLU A 22 -5.01 3.19 9.40
CA GLU A 22 -4.90 4.53 9.99
C GLU A 22 -3.58 5.25 9.67
N TYR A 23 -2.93 4.94 8.55
CA TYR A 23 -1.80 5.73 8.10
C TYR A 23 -2.27 7.02 7.45
N SER A 24 -1.62 8.13 7.80
CA SER A 24 -1.69 9.38 7.05
C SER A 24 -0.86 9.25 5.78
N LEU A 25 -1.41 9.67 4.65
CA LEU A 25 -0.78 9.52 3.34
C LEU A 25 -0.43 10.87 2.73
N GLN A 26 0.79 10.95 2.19
CA GLN A 26 1.28 12.11 1.45
C GLN A 26 1.73 11.68 0.05
N ILE A 27 1.04 12.18 -0.97
CA ILE A 27 1.40 11.96 -2.37
C ILE A 27 2.30 13.12 -2.83
N PRO A 28 3.57 12.89 -3.18
CA PRO A 28 4.47 13.94 -3.63
C PRO A 28 3.94 14.58 -4.92
N LYS A 29 3.83 15.91 -4.92
CA LYS A 29 3.40 16.68 -6.11
C LYS A 29 4.52 16.91 -7.12
N ASN A 30 5.76 16.59 -6.75
CA ASN A 30 6.94 16.86 -7.56
C ASN A 30 7.19 15.72 -8.57
N LEU A 31 7.29 16.04 -9.85
CA LEU A 31 7.57 15.11 -10.95
C LEU A 31 8.96 14.44 -10.83
N GLY A 32 9.88 15.00 -10.04
CA GLY A 32 11.20 14.42 -9.77
C GLY A 32 11.27 13.45 -8.59
N CYS A 33 10.12 13.12 -8.00
CA CYS A 33 10.03 12.17 -6.88
C CYS A 33 10.10 10.72 -7.38
N THR A 34 10.95 9.91 -6.76
CA THR A 34 11.18 8.50 -7.15
C THR A 34 10.26 7.51 -6.43
N TRP A 35 9.41 7.99 -5.51
CA TRP A 35 8.38 7.24 -4.81
C TRP A 35 7.00 7.86 -5.04
N GLU A 36 5.96 7.05 -4.91
CA GLU A 36 4.58 7.39 -5.24
C GLU A 36 3.82 8.01 -4.07
N LEU A 37 4.09 7.53 -2.85
CA LEU A 37 3.47 8.03 -1.63
C LEU A 37 4.38 7.83 -0.42
N VAL A 38 4.13 8.62 0.62
CA VAL A 38 4.67 8.41 1.96
C VAL A 38 3.50 8.07 2.89
N ALA A 39 3.61 6.95 3.60
CA ALA A 39 2.65 6.54 4.61
C ALA A 39 3.25 6.73 6.00
N THR A 40 2.59 7.52 6.83
CA THR A 40 3.00 7.83 8.20
C THR A 40 1.97 7.30 9.19
N ASN A 41 2.38 6.54 10.18
CA ASN A 41 1.45 6.03 11.20
C ASN A 41 0.91 7.18 12.08
N LEU A 42 -0.18 6.94 12.82
CA LEU A 42 -0.79 7.97 13.69
C LEU A 42 0.18 8.59 14.72
N SER A 43 1.15 7.81 15.22
CA SER A 43 2.14 8.34 16.18
C SER A 43 3.23 9.19 15.53
N GLY A 44 3.29 9.24 14.20
CA GLY A 44 4.35 9.93 13.44
C GLY A 44 5.73 9.29 13.55
N GLN A 45 5.84 8.13 14.20
CA GLN A 45 7.11 7.46 14.48
C GLN A 45 7.56 6.53 13.36
N ARG A 46 6.65 6.10 12.49
CA ARG A 46 6.94 5.19 11.38
C ARG A 46 6.52 5.83 10.08
N ASN A 47 7.49 6.05 9.21
CA ASN A 47 7.33 6.57 7.87
C ASN A 47 7.74 5.52 6.86
N TYR A 48 6.94 5.35 5.81
CA TYR A 48 7.20 4.43 4.72
C TYR A 48 7.16 5.18 3.40
N ALA A 49 8.27 5.21 2.67
CA ALA A 49 8.31 5.70 1.30
C ALA A 49 8.02 4.52 0.36
N VAL A 50 6.88 4.58 -0.33
CA VAL A 50 6.38 3.46 -1.15
C VAL A 50 6.71 3.70 -2.61
N ILE A 51 7.41 2.73 -3.19
CA ILE A 51 7.78 2.67 -4.61
C ILE A 51 6.94 1.60 -5.29
N PHE A 52 6.28 1.98 -6.38
CA PHE A 52 5.58 1.03 -7.24
C PHE A 52 6.49 0.55 -8.37
N ALA A 53 6.81 -0.74 -8.34
CA ALA A 53 7.73 -1.40 -9.25
C ALA A 53 7.12 -2.68 -9.82
N PRO A 54 6.26 -2.61 -10.85
CA PRO A 54 5.67 -3.79 -11.53
C PRO A 54 6.69 -4.83 -11.98
N ARG A 55 7.91 -4.37 -12.27
CA ARG A 55 9.10 -5.20 -12.44
C ARG A 55 10.24 -4.59 -11.66
N ILE A 56 10.80 -5.34 -10.72
CA ILE A 56 11.82 -4.83 -9.79
C ILE A 56 13.07 -4.37 -10.55
N ASP A 57 13.49 -5.12 -11.57
CA ASP A 57 14.69 -4.84 -12.35
C ASP A 57 14.69 -3.46 -13.01
N GLY A 58 13.52 -3.00 -13.45
CA GLY A 58 13.36 -1.68 -14.06
C GLY A 58 13.43 -0.51 -13.07
N GLN A 59 13.38 -0.78 -11.76
CA GLN A 59 13.28 0.24 -10.71
C GLN A 59 14.45 0.23 -9.72
N ARG A 60 15.43 -0.68 -9.85
CA ARG A 60 16.60 -0.77 -8.95
C ARG A 60 17.32 0.55 -8.73
N ASN A 61 17.48 1.36 -9.78
CA ASN A 61 18.10 2.69 -9.65
C ASN A 61 17.22 3.66 -8.85
N ASN A 62 15.91 3.65 -9.07
CA ASN A 62 14.97 4.49 -8.33
C ASN A 62 14.91 4.09 -6.85
N ILE A 63 14.96 2.78 -6.54
CA ILE A 63 15.06 2.27 -5.16
C ILE A 63 16.30 2.84 -4.47
N ARG A 64 17.48 2.71 -5.09
CA ARG A 64 18.74 3.25 -4.55
C ARG A 64 18.71 4.78 -4.38
N ILE A 65 18.12 5.51 -5.33
CA ILE A 65 17.98 6.96 -5.24
C ILE A 65 17.05 7.33 -4.08
N THR A 66 15.92 6.64 -3.93
CA THR A 66 14.99 6.85 -2.83
C THR A 66 15.65 6.59 -1.49
N GLN A 67 16.33 5.46 -1.31
CA GLN A 67 17.05 5.13 -0.06
C GLN A 67 18.07 6.21 0.33
N LYS A 68 18.71 6.89 -0.64
CA LYS A 68 19.64 8.00 -0.38
C LYS A 68 18.97 9.34 -0.08
N LYS A 69 17.71 9.51 -0.48
CA LYS A 69 16.96 10.78 -0.40
C LYS A 69 16.02 10.82 0.81
N VAL A 70 15.51 9.67 1.22
CA VAL A 70 14.67 9.58 2.42
C VAL A 70 15.55 9.74 3.66
N ASP A 71 14.96 10.23 4.73
CA ASP A 71 15.55 10.29 6.06
C ASP A 71 15.75 8.89 6.64
N ASP A 72 16.71 8.73 7.56
CA ASP A 72 17.03 7.43 8.19
C ASP A 72 15.83 6.83 8.97
N SER A 73 14.86 7.66 9.37
CA SER A 73 13.61 7.23 10.00
C SER A 73 12.56 6.69 9.03
N THR A 74 12.76 6.83 7.73
CA THR A 74 11.82 6.38 6.70
C THR A 74 12.29 5.09 6.06
N ARG A 75 11.47 4.04 6.19
CA ARG A 75 11.74 2.76 5.53
C ARG A 75 11.24 2.79 4.09
N VAL A 76 12.05 2.30 3.16
CA VAL A 76 11.64 2.15 1.76
C VAL A 76 10.87 0.84 1.60
N VAL A 77 9.70 0.92 0.98
CA VAL A 77 8.84 -0.23 0.67
C VAL A 77 8.65 -0.28 -0.84
N VAL A 78 8.91 -1.43 -1.45
CA VAL A 78 8.78 -1.67 -2.88
C VAL A 78 7.61 -2.63 -3.08
N VAL A 79 6.62 -2.19 -3.85
CA VAL A 79 5.44 -2.98 -4.20
C VAL A 79 5.58 -3.44 -5.65
N THR A 80 5.52 -4.75 -5.87
CA THR A 80 5.62 -5.37 -7.21
C THR A 80 4.36 -6.11 -7.60
N GLU A 81 4.14 -6.27 -8.91
CA GLU A 81 3.12 -7.19 -9.46
C GLU A 81 3.68 -8.62 -9.61
N GLU A 82 4.99 -8.80 -9.48
CA GLU A 82 5.65 -10.09 -9.61
C GLU A 82 5.34 -10.99 -8.41
N GLU A 83 5.18 -12.29 -8.67
CA GLU A 83 5.16 -13.29 -7.61
C GLU A 83 6.54 -13.33 -6.96
N LEU A 84 6.56 -13.14 -5.64
CA LEU A 84 7.79 -13.09 -4.87
C LEU A 84 8.17 -14.49 -4.40
N ASN A 85 9.44 -14.84 -4.55
CA ASN A 85 10.01 -15.97 -3.85
C ASN A 85 10.81 -15.52 -2.61
N GLN A 86 11.06 -16.48 -1.71
CA GLN A 86 11.74 -16.21 -0.44
C GLN A 86 13.15 -15.59 -0.63
N VAL A 87 13.88 -16.00 -1.67
CA VAL A 87 15.24 -15.50 -1.94
C VAL A 87 15.22 -14.01 -2.32
N GLU A 88 14.20 -13.57 -3.06
CA GLU A 88 14.03 -12.16 -3.44
C GLU A 88 13.67 -11.29 -2.24
N ILE A 89 12.85 -11.82 -1.33
CA ILE A 89 12.47 -11.15 -0.09
C ILE A 89 13.72 -10.97 0.79
N GLU A 90 14.46 -12.05 1.05
CA GLU A 90 15.69 -12.00 1.86
C GLU A 90 16.71 -11.02 1.27
N LYS A 91 16.92 -11.08 -0.04
CA LYS A 91 17.82 -10.16 -0.73
C LYS A 91 17.37 -8.70 -0.61
N SER A 92 16.07 -8.43 -0.65
CA SER A 92 15.56 -7.06 -0.47
C SER A 92 15.86 -6.52 0.93
N GLU A 93 15.76 -7.37 1.95
CA GLU A 93 16.07 -7.01 3.32
C GLU A 93 17.57 -6.73 3.50
N GLU A 94 18.44 -7.55 2.89
CA GLU A 94 19.89 -7.30 2.81
C GLU A 94 20.20 -5.98 2.08
N ASP A 95 19.47 -5.69 0.99
CA ASP A 95 19.59 -4.45 0.23
C ASP A 95 18.93 -3.23 0.92
N GLY A 96 18.32 -3.42 2.09
CA GLY A 96 17.82 -2.35 2.95
C GLY A 96 16.46 -1.77 2.53
N TYR A 97 15.60 -2.55 1.88
CA TYR A 97 14.22 -2.18 1.59
C TYR A 97 13.26 -3.34 1.88
N ALA A 98 11.99 -3.05 2.11
CA ALA A 98 10.96 -4.09 2.18
C ALA A 98 10.41 -4.36 0.79
N LEU A 99 10.30 -5.63 0.40
CA LEU A 99 9.67 -6.04 -0.85
C LEU A 99 8.35 -6.75 -0.55
N VAL A 100 7.26 -6.31 -1.19
CA VAL A 100 5.92 -6.86 -0.98
C VAL A 100 5.21 -7.00 -2.32
N SER A 101 4.46 -8.08 -2.50
CA SER A 101 3.62 -8.21 -3.69
C SER A 101 2.34 -7.38 -3.53
N LEU A 102 1.80 -6.91 -4.64
CA LEU A 102 0.52 -6.22 -4.65
C LEU A 102 -0.61 -7.13 -4.14
N ALA A 103 -0.54 -8.42 -4.47
CA ALA A 103 -1.53 -9.40 -4.03
C ALA A 103 -1.56 -9.51 -2.49
N GLU A 104 -0.39 -9.55 -1.84
CA GLU A 104 -0.29 -9.55 -0.38
C GLU A 104 -0.81 -8.24 0.21
N MET A 105 -0.44 -7.09 -0.35
CA MET A 105 -0.92 -5.79 0.13
C MET A 105 -2.46 -5.70 0.08
N ASN A 106 -3.06 -6.16 -1.01
CA ASN A 106 -4.52 -6.15 -1.15
C ASN A 106 -5.19 -7.12 -0.18
N ARG A 107 -4.61 -8.32 0.01
CA ARG A 107 -5.10 -9.30 0.98
C ARG A 107 -5.09 -8.74 2.40
N PHE A 108 -3.96 -8.16 2.82
CA PHE A 108 -3.83 -7.54 4.15
C PHE A 108 -4.80 -6.37 4.33
N GLY A 109 -4.97 -5.54 3.30
CA GLY A 109 -5.95 -4.45 3.33
C GLY A 109 -7.37 -4.94 3.57
N VAL A 110 -7.81 -5.97 2.84
CA VAL A 110 -9.13 -6.57 3.00
C VAL A 110 -9.31 -7.19 4.39
N GLU A 111 -8.36 -8.02 4.83
CA GLU A 111 -8.42 -8.70 6.13
C GLU A 111 -8.54 -7.71 7.30
N MET A 112 -7.90 -6.54 7.19
CA MET A 112 -7.99 -5.49 8.21
C MET A 112 -9.30 -4.72 8.18
N ILE A 113 -9.83 -4.42 7.00
CA ILE A 113 -11.16 -3.83 6.88
C ILE A 113 -12.20 -4.77 7.51
N GLU A 114 -12.10 -6.07 7.21
CA GLU A 114 -12.97 -7.09 7.81
C GLU A 114 -12.79 -7.19 9.33
N ALA A 115 -11.56 -7.12 9.84
CA ALA A 115 -11.30 -7.11 11.28
C ALA A 115 -11.94 -5.88 11.94
N ARG A 116 -11.79 -4.68 11.38
CA ARG A 116 -12.44 -3.46 11.88
C ARG A 116 -13.95 -3.53 11.85
N LEU A 117 -14.53 -4.15 10.81
CA LEU A 117 -15.97 -4.37 10.71
C LEU A 117 -16.44 -5.32 11.81
N ARG A 118 -15.73 -6.43 12.05
CA ARG A 118 -16.03 -7.35 13.16
C ARG A 118 -15.95 -6.64 14.52
N ASP A 119 -14.92 -5.84 14.73
CA ASP A 119 -14.73 -5.08 15.98
C ASP A 119 -15.84 -4.03 16.15
N SER A 120 -16.27 -3.38 15.07
CA SER A 120 -17.39 -2.42 15.08
C SER A 120 -18.74 -3.10 15.33
N GLN A 121 -18.95 -4.28 14.76
CA GLN A 121 -20.16 -5.11 14.95
C GLN A 121 -20.23 -5.69 16.36
N SER A 122 -19.10 -5.97 17.00
CA SER A 122 -19.06 -6.44 18.39
C SER A 122 -19.45 -5.37 19.41
N GLY A 123 -19.64 -4.11 18.99
CA GLY A 123 -20.01 -2.98 19.85
C GLY A 123 -21.28 -2.21 19.46
N LYS A 124 -21.94 -2.51 18.33
CA LYS A 124 -23.19 -1.84 17.90
C LYS A 124 -24.08 -2.79 17.07
N GLU A 125 -25.36 -2.88 17.43
CA GLU A 125 -26.40 -3.46 16.59
C GLU A 125 -26.53 -2.62 15.31
N ILE A 126 -26.13 -3.18 14.17
CA ILE A 126 -26.35 -2.58 12.85
C ILE A 126 -27.79 -2.92 12.44
N SER A 127 -28.57 -1.92 12.04
CA SER A 127 -29.95 -2.17 11.59
C SER A 127 -29.95 -2.88 10.23
N GLU A 128 -30.96 -3.71 10.00
CA GLU A 128 -31.14 -4.53 8.79
C GLU A 128 -31.16 -3.68 7.50
N GLU A 129 -31.53 -2.41 7.63
CA GLU A 129 -31.58 -1.40 6.56
C GLU A 129 -30.18 -0.94 6.10
N GLU A 130 -29.21 -0.83 7.02
CA GLU A 130 -27.83 -0.50 6.67
C GLU A 130 -27.12 -1.70 6.00
N LEU A 131 -27.56 -2.93 6.34
CA LEU A 131 -27.04 -4.15 5.74
C LEU A 131 -27.39 -4.26 4.24
N ASP A 132 -28.63 -3.89 3.87
CA ASP A 132 -29.14 -4.03 2.50
C ASP A 132 -28.52 -3.00 1.52
N VAL A 133 -28.17 -1.82 2.01
CA VAL A 133 -27.46 -0.80 1.21
C VAL A 133 -26.01 -1.24 0.91
N LEU A 134 -25.37 -1.92 1.86
CA LEU A 134 -23.98 -2.38 1.73
C LEU A 134 -23.84 -3.60 0.82
N THR A 135 -24.82 -4.50 0.80
CA THR A 135 -24.88 -5.63 -0.14
C THR A 135 -25.27 -5.19 -1.55
N SER A 136 -26.19 -4.23 -1.69
CA SER A 136 -26.57 -3.68 -3.00
C SER A 136 -25.41 -2.96 -3.72
N THR A 137 -24.45 -2.41 -2.97
CA THR A 137 -23.26 -1.77 -3.57
C THR A 137 -22.24 -2.79 -4.09
N LYS A 138 -22.24 -4.04 -3.57
CA LYS A 138 -21.36 -5.13 -4.03
C LYS A 138 -21.75 -5.67 -5.41
N GLU A 139 -23.01 -5.60 -5.83
CA GLU A 139 -23.45 -6.14 -7.13
C GLU A 139 -23.21 -5.20 -8.31
N LYS A 140 -22.98 -3.90 -8.09
CA LYS A 140 -22.82 -2.91 -9.17
C LYS A 140 -21.39 -2.71 -9.67
N ILE A 141 -20.41 -3.39 -9.08
CA ILE A 141 -18.98 -3.21 -9.37
C ILE A 141 -18.39 -4.41 -10.15
N PHE A 142 -19.20 -5.43 -10.46
CA PHE A 142 -18.83 -6.49 -11.40
C PHE A 142 -19.45 -6.28 -12.79
#